data_AF-A0A7X3QYW0-F1
#
_entry.id   AF-A0A7X3QYW0-F1
#
_cell.length_a   1.000
_cell.length_b   1.000
_cell.length_c   1.000
_cell.angle_alpha   90.00
_cell.angle_beta   90.00
_cell.angle_gamma   90.00
#
_symmetry.space_group_name_H-M   'P 1'
#
loop_
_entity.id
_entity.type
_entity.pdbx_description
1 polymer ?
#
loop_
_entity_poly.entity_id
_entity_poly.type
_entity_poly.pdbx_seq_one_letter_code
_entity_poly.pdbx_strand_id
1 'polypeptide(L)' 'LEVIRSHRARGARITADVFDEYRGEGVPAGQKSLALAVRFRADDRTLSEKDVVRIEQGLLRRLEQDLGATLRA' A
#
# COMPACT_ATOMS: atom_id res chain seq x y z
N LEU A 1 -10.45 -4.66 -1.33
CA LEU A 1 -9.00 -4.32 -1.46
C LEU A 1 -8.48 -4.60 -2.87
N GLU A 2 -9.30 -4.44 -3.91
CA GLU A 2 -8.84 -4.63 -5.30
C GLU A 2 -7.83 -3.56 -5.73
N VAL A 3 -7.94 -2.36 -5.16
CA VAL A 3 -7.02 -1.22 -5.34
C VAL A 3 -5.54 -1.59 -5.15
N ILE A 4 -5.24 -2.61 -4.34
CA ILE A 4 -3.87 -2.94 -3.94
C ILE A 4 -3.34 -4.24 -4.58
N ARG A 5 -4.20 -5.05 -5.24
CA ARG A 5 -3.81 -6.40 -5.71
C ARG A 5 -2.71 -6.37 -6.76
N SER A 6 -2.91 -5.61 -7.84
CA SER A 6 -1.84 -5.34 -8.80
C SER A 6 -2.15 -4.10 -9.63
N HIS A 7 -1.23 -3.15 -9.66
CA HIS A 7 -1.30 -2.02 -10.59
C HIS A 7 0.10 -1.60 -11.04
N ARG A 8 0.17 -0.79 -12.10
CA ARG A 8 1.42 -0.16 -12.54
C ARG A 8 1.45 1.30 -12.13
N ALA A 9 2.61 1.79 -11.69
CA ALA A 9 2.86 3.21 -11.52
C ALA A 9 4.32 3.52 -11.85
N ARG A 10 4.56 4.58 -12.63
CA ARG A 10 5.91 5.09 -12.97
C ARG A 10 6.88 4.02 -13.48
N GLY A 11 6.38 3.10 -14.31
CA GLY A 11 7.16 2.00 -14.89
C GLY A 11 7.36 0.79 -13.97
N ALA A 12 6.95 0.86 -12.71
CA ALA A 12 7.00 -0.26 -11.78
C ALA A 12 5.65 -0.98 -11.70
N ARG A 13 5.70 -2.32 -11.67
CA ARG A 13 4.60 -3.16 -11.21
C ARG A 13 4.60 -3.16 -9.69
N ILE A 14 3.43 -2.94 -9.11
CA ILE A 14 3.17 -2.95 -7.68
C ILE A 14 2.18 -4.07 -7.42
N THR A 15 2.49 -4.92 -6.45
CA THR A 15 1.60 -5.97 -5.96
C THR A 15 1.58 -5.92 -4.45
N ALA A 16 0.39 -6.01 -3.85
CA ALA A 16 0.26 -6.07 -2.40
C ALA A 16 -0.58 -7.26 -1.96
N ASP A 17 -0.11 -7.90 -0.90
CA ASP A 17 -0.76 -9.03 -0.25
C ASP A 17 -1.07 -8.66 1.19
N VAL A 18 -2.30 -8.91 1.65
CA VAL A 18 -2.66 -8.77 3.06
C VAL A 18 -2.16 -10.00 3.80
N PHE A 19 -1.40 -9.81 4.87
CA PHE A 19 -0.93 -10.93 5.69
C PHE A 19 -1.40 -10.88 7.14
N ASP A 20 -1.99 -9.77 7.58
CA ASP A 20 -2.56 -9.66 8.92
C ASP A 20 -3.77 -8.70 8.96
N GLU A 21 -4.74 -9.02 9.82
CA GLU A 21 -5.91 -8.19 10.12
C GLU A 21 -6.07 -8.06 11.64
N TYR A 22 -6.04 -6.82 12.14
CA TYR A 22 -6.14 -6.51 13.55
C TYR A 22 -7.37 -5.62 13.86
N ARG A 23 -8.12 -6.01 14.90
CA ARG A 23 -9.35 -5.33 15.37
C ARG A 23 -9.38 -5.11 16.89
N GLY A 24 -8.22 -5.11 17.54
CA GLY A 24 -8.13 -4.97 18.98
C GLY A 24 -8.07 -3.52 19.46
N GLU A 25 -7.53 -3.35 20.66
CA GLU A 25 -7.35 -2.06 21.30
C GLU A 25 -6.60 -1.05 20.40
N GLY A 26 -7.07 0.19 20.41
CA GLY A 26 -6.52 1.27 19.57
C GLY A 26 -7.04 1.29 18.13
N VAL A 27 -7.87 0.32 17.70
CA VAL A 27 -8.60 0.40 16.41
C VAL A 27 -10.02 0.92 16.66
N PRO A 28 -10.46 2.00 16.00
CA PRO A 28 -11.82 2.52 16.17
C PRO A 28 -12.90 1.50 15.77
N ALA A 29 -14.05 1.58 16.43
CA ALA A 29 -15.20 0.72 16.12
C ALA A 29 -15.61 0.88 14.64
N GLY A 30 -15.88 -0.26 13.98
CA GLY A 30 -16.19 -0.30 12.55
C GLY A 30 -14.97 -0.25 11.63
N GLN A 31 -13.76 -0.05 12.17
CA GLN A 31 -12.51 -0.09 11.42
C GLN A 31 -11.72 -1.39 11.66
N LYS A 32 -10.68 -1.59 10.86
CA LYS A 32 -9.68 -2.66 11.00
C LYS A 32 -8.32 -2.16 10.53
N SER A 33 -7.27 -2.63 11.19
CA SER A 33 -5.89 -2.40 10.77
C SER A 33 -5.46 -3.58 9.90
N LEU A 34 -4.91 -3.31 8.71
CA LEU A 34 -4.42 -4.35 7.80
C LEU A 34 -2.92 -4.21 7.61
N ALA A 35 -2.17 -5.30 7.75
CA ALA A 35 -0.77 -5.32 7.37
C ALA A 35 -0.63 -5.81 5.93
N LEU A 36 0.11 -5.03 5.13
CA LEU A 36 0.30 -5.27 3.70
C LEU A 36 1.77 -5.55 3.40
N ALA A 37 2.04 -6.63 2.69
CA ALA A 37 3.33 -6.89 2.07
C ALA A 37 3.30 -6.34 0.65
N VAL A 38 4.02 -5.24 0.40
CA VAL A 38 4.05 -4.58 -0.91
C VAL A 38 5.36 -4.91 -1.63
N ARG A 39 5.25 -5.35 -2.88
CA ARG A 39 6.39 -5.62 -3.76
C ARG A 39 6.43 -4.64 -4.92
N PHE A 40 7.59 -4.02 -5.13
CA PHE A 40 7.86 -3.09 -6.22
C PHE A 40 8.84 -3.75 -7.21
N ARG A 41 8.49 -3.75 -8.50
CA ARG A 41 9.36 -4.32 -9.54
C ARG A 41 9.29 -3.49 -10.82
N ALA A 42 10.42 -2.95 -11.25
CA ALA A 42 10.58 -2.46 -12.62
C ALA A 42 11.10 -3.60 -13.51
N ASP A 43 10.70 -3.61 -14.78
CA ASP A 43 11.07 -4.66 -15.74
C ASP A 43 12.43 -4.34 -16.41
N ASP A 44 12.90 -3.09 -16.35
CA ASP A 44 14.01 -2.54 -17.15
C ASP A 44 15.14 -1.90 -16.31
N ARG A 45 14.96 -1.70 -15.01
CA ARG A 45 15.93 -1.02 -14.14
C ARG A 45 15.82 -1.43 -12.68
N THR A 46 16.86 -1.13 -11.90
CA THR A 46 16.81 -1.15 -10.44
C THR A 46 16.03 0.07 -9.94
N LEU A 47 15.14 -0.14 -8.95
CA LEU A 47 14.44 0.96 -8.29
C LEU A 47 15.35 1.60 -7.25
N SER A 48 15.51 2.92 -7.33
CA SER A 48 16.16 3.68 -6.26
C SER A 48 15.23 3.86 -5.08
N GLU A 49 15.78 4.18 -3.91
CA GLU A 49 14.99 4.56 -2.73
C GLU A 49 13.99 5.70 -3.06
N LYS A 50 14.43 6.70 -3.82
CA LYS A 50 13.57 7.81 -4.26
C LYS A 50 12.42 7.35 -5.16
N ASP A 51 12.63 6.32 -5.97
CA ASP A 51 11.54 5.74 -6.77
C ASP A 51 10.52 5.05 -5.86
N VAL A 52 10.99 4.23 -4.92
CA VAL A 52 10.14 3.49 -3.97
C VAL A 52 9.30 4.44 -3.14
N VAL A 53 9.92 5.44 -2.49
CA VAL A 53 9.23 6.43 -1.65
C VAL A 53 8.14 7.16 -2.43
N ARG A 54 8.38 7.56 -3.69
CA ARG A 54 7.36 8.23 -4.50
C ARG A 54 6.20 7.32 -4.84
N ILE A 55 6.47 6.05 -5.12
CA ILE A 55 5.42 5.07 -5.42
C ILE A 55 4.59 4.82 -4.15
N GLU A 56 5.23 4.61 -3.01
CA GLU A 56 4.60 4.41 -1.71
C GLU A 56 3.68 5.58 -1.34
N GLN A 57 4.17 6.82 -1.44
CA GLN A 57 3.33 8.00 -1.20
C GLN A 57 2.13 8.08 -2.15
N GLY A 58 2.30 7.65 -3.40
CA GLY A 58 1.19 7.54 -4.36
C GLY A 58 0.16 6.51 -3.92
N LEU A 59 0.61 5.36 -3.43
CA LEU A 59 -0.25 4.30 -2.91
C LEU A 59 -1.02 4.75 -1.67
N LEU A 60 -0.35 5.38 -0.70
CA LEU A 60 -0.97 5.89 0.52
C LEU A 60 -2.06 6.92 0.20
N ARG A 61 -1.77 7.89 -0.68
CA ARG A 61 -2.78 8.87 -1.12
C ARG A 61 -4.00 8.21 -1.79
N ARG A 62 -3.79 7.18 -2.60
CA ARG A 62 -4.87 6.42 -3.23
C ARG A 62 -5.73 5.70 -2.20
N LEU A 63 -5.10 5.06 -1.21
CA LEU A 63 -5.80 4.37 -0.13
C LEU A 63 -6.59 5.34 0.75
N GLU A 64 -6.04 6.52 1.02
CA GLU A 64 -6.73 7.60 1.73
C GLU A 64 -7.95 8.10 0.94
N GLN A 65 -7.78 8.39 -0.35
CA GLN A 65 -8.87 8.90 -1.21
C GLN A 65 -9.99 7.88 -1.45
N ASP A 66 -9.62 6.64 -1.76
CA ASP A 66 -10.59 5.62 -2.19
C ASP A 66 -11.25 4.92 -0.99
N LEU A 67 -10.56 4.81 0.16
CA LEU A 67 -11.00 4.01 1.31
C LEU A 67 -11.05 4.79 2.63
N GLY A 68 -10.62 6.05 2.67
CA GLY A 68 -10.46 6.80 3.92
C GLY A 68 -9.39 6.20 4.84
N ALA A 69 -8.46 5.42 4.28
CA ALA A 69 -7.46 4.72 5.07
C ALA A 69 -6.35 5.66 5.55
N THR A 70 -5.85 5.41 6.76
CA THR A 70 -4.70 6.12 7.34
C THR A 70 -3.57 5.15 7.61
N LEU A 71 -2.33 5.63 7.51
CA LEU A 71 -1.17 4.86 7.93
C LEU A 71 -1.17 4.77 9.46
N ARG A 72 -1.06 3.55 9.98
CA ARG A 72 -0.91 3.32 11.42
C ARG A 72 0.53 3.63 11.85
N ALA A 73 0.68 4.38 12.93
CA ALA A 73 1.97 4.70 13.58
C ALA A 73 2.42 3.59 14.53
#